data_AF-A0A1T4SYV2-F1
#
_entry.id   AF-A0A1T4SYV2-F1
#
_cell.length_a   1.000
_cell.length_b   1.000
_cell.length_c   1.000
_cell.angle_alpha   90.00
_cell.angle_beta   90.00
_cell.angle_gamma   90.00
#
_symmetry.space_group_name_H-M   'P 1'
#
loop_
_entity.id
_entity.type
_entity.pdbx_description
1 polymer ?
#
loop_
_entity_poly.entity_id
_entity_poly.type
_entity_poly.pdbx_seq_one_letter_code
_entity_poly.pdbx_strand_id
1 'polypeptide(L)'
;MDQYLIELIDRMNDRSDYPLPAGVSSSTTISWAALREAEKLDNITYIPQLITFINAEKNLDRRKWAYFILGHIAENTPNREAMEFLISRITKEKDRYLLSSMLDQIAYLEKPAGTDLTVLIQAVKSNAWQIRQSAIKALSRSAEKTAETTLLEVINTSKSEYDLIYANTALSTSGSAASLPALIKLLDHKKQDVTGTALSAILKLSDASYLDLFRAQLEKGKNKFTALYGVIKYGDEQVVPDLIRRVKQLVAKQRAIEAISTGGKTEIIVALEFLVQHVSSNPEIKKLYELLSGKKNGLLWDSEKKWLQTFRHHFK
;
A
#
# COMPACT_ATOMS: atom_id res chain seq x y z
N MET A 1 22.10 13.19 -26.04
CA MET A 1 20.94 13.24 -25.11
C MET A 1 20.44 14.67 -25.11
N ASP A 2 19.14 14.85 -25.08
CA ASP A 2 18.46 16.15 -24.98
C ASP A 2 19.08 16.99 -23.86
N GLN A 3 19.32 18.27 -24.15
CA GLN A 3 19.93 19.20 -23.21
C GLN A 3 19.09 19.34 -21.94
N TYR A 4 17.76 19.28 -22.06
CA TYR A 4 16.84 19.31 -20.94
C TYR A 4 17.11 18.18 -19.94
N LEU A 5 17.32 16.96 -20.42
CA LEU A 5 17.60 15.80 -19.56
C LEU A 5 18.94 15.92 -18.84
N ILE A 6 19.95 16.48 -19.52
CA ILE A 6 21.27 16.72 -18.93
C ILE A 6 21.13 17.73 -17.78
N GLU A 7 20.48 18.86 -18.04
CA GLU A 7 20.26 19.90 -17.04
C GLU A 7 19.39 19.43 -15.87
N LEU A 8 18.39 18.60 -16.13
CA LEU A 8 17.56 18.00 -15.09
C LEU A 8 18.39 17.08 -14.19
N ILE A 9 19.21 16.19 -14.76
CA ILE A 9 20.11 15.31 -13.99
C ILE A 9 21.08 16.14 -13.15
N ASP A 10 21.64 17.20 -13.71
CA ASP A 10 22.59 18.07 -13.00
C ASP A 10 21.90 18.80 -11.83
N ARG A 11 20.68 19.32 -12.03
CA ARG A 11 19.87 19.93 -10.94
C ARG A 11 19.48 18.93 -9.87
N MET A 12 19.12 17.70 -10.22
CA MET A 12 18.84 16.63 -9.24
C MET A 12 20.09 16.29 -8.41
N ASN A 13 21.27 16.43 -9.02
CA ASN A 13 22.54 16.23 -8.35
C ASN A 13 23.05 17.45 -7.56
N ASP A 14 22.39 18.61 -7.69
CA ASP A 14 22.82 19.84 -7.05
C ASP A 14 22.77 19.74 -5.52
N ARG A 15 23.85 20.21 -4.89
CA ARG A 15 24.00 20.29 -3.43
C ARG A 15 24.42 21.68 -2.96
N SER A 16 24.32 22.69 -3.82
CA SER A 16 24.76 24.06 -3.52
C SER A 16 23.97 24.70 -2.38
N ASP A 17 22.72 24.27 -2.16
CA ASP A 17 21.88 24.70 -1.04
C ASP A 17 22.32 24.15 0.33
N TYR A 18 23.31 23.24 0.39
CA TYR A 18 23.70 22.57 1.63
C TYR A 18 24.99 23.12 2.25
N PRO A 19 25.06 23.22 3.60
CA PRO A 19 24.02 22.87 4.57
C PRO A 19 22.87 23.90 4.61
N LEU A 20 21.64 23.43 4.82
CA LEU A 20 20.46 24.29 4.92
C LEU A 20 20.49 25.15 6.20
N PRO A 21 20.16 26.46 6.13
CA PRO A 21 20.01 27.27 7.32
C PRO A 21 18.91 26.76 8.26
N ALA A 22 19.03 27.07 9.55
CA ALA A 22 18.02 26.68 10.54
C ALA A 22 16.63 27.21 10.18
N GLY A 23 15.63 26.33 10.19
CA GLY A 23 14.25 26.68 9.82
C GLY A 23 13.94 26.65 8.33
N VAL A 24 14.93 26.44 7.45
CA VAL A 24 14.72 26.29 6.01
C VAL A 24 14.38 24.85 5.66
N SER A 25 13.27 24.65 4.95
CA SER A 25 12.81 23.33 4.51
C SER A 25 13.59 22.85 3.29
N SER A 26 13.93 21.56 3.25
CA SER A 26 14.52 20.93 2.05
C SER A 26 13.62 20.98 0.82
N SER A 27 12.32 21.23 0.99
CA SER A 27 11.39 21.44 -0.13
C SER A 27 11.69 22.69 -0.97
N THR A 28 12.59 23.56 -0.50
CA THR A 28 12.99 24.78 -1.20
C THR A 28 14.25 24.60 -2.05
N THR A 29 14.90 23.43 -2.02
CA THR A 29 16.16 23.21 -2.73
C THR A 29 15.98 22.97 -4.23
N ILE A 30 17.02 23.28 -4.99
CA ILE A 30 17.10 23.02 -6.44
C ILE A 30 16.87 21.53 -6.72
N SER A 31 17.54 20.65 -5.96
CA SER A 31 17.40 19.20 -6.13
C SER A 31 16.02 18.68 -5.80
N TRP A 32 15.34 19.24 -4.78
CA TRP A 32 13.98 18.84 -4.45
C TRP A 32 12.99 19.22 -5.57
N ALA A 33 13.09 20.44 -6.09
CA ALA A 33 12.25 20.90 -7.19
C ALA A 33 12.47 20.05 -8.45
N ALA A 34 13.73 19.74 -8.77
CA ALA A 34 14.08 18.87 -9.90
C ALA A 34 13.54 17.43 -9.74
N LEU A 35 13.51 16.89 -8.53
CA LEU A 35 12.89 15.57 -8.27
C LEU A 35 11.38 15.59 -8.52
N ARG A 36 10.67 16.63 -8.06
CA ARG A 36 9.21 16.77 -8.32
C ARG A 36 8.89 16.97 -9.80
N GLU A 37 9.80 17.59 -10.54
CA GLU A 37 9.71 17.74 -11.98
C GLU A 37 9.89 16.38 -12.69
N ALA A 38 10.95 15.65 -12.34
CA ALA A 38 11.26 14.34 -12.90
C ALA A 38 10.12 13.31 -12.68
N GLU A 39 9.45 13.34 -11.52
CA GLU A 39 8.32 12.46 -11.20
C GLU A 39 7.13 12.60 -12.16
N LYS A 40 6.97 13.78 -12.79
CA LYS A 40 5.85 14.08 -13.68
C LYS A 40 6.15 13.78 -15.14
N LEU A 41 7.37 13.37 -15.47
CA LEU A 41 7.76 13.15 -16.85
C LEU A 41 7.05 11.94 -17.44
N ASP A 42 6.49 12.13 -18.63
CA ASP A 42 5.76 11.14 -19.41
C ASP A 42 6.17 11.15 -20.91
N ASN A 43 7.20 11.92 -21.26
CA ASN A 43 7.67 11.98 -22.64
C ASN A 43 8.47 10.73 -23.01
N ILE A 44 7.82 9.81 -23.71
CA ILE A 44 8.41 8.53 -24.17
C ILE A 44 9.62 8.71 -25.10
N THR A 45 9.80 9.86 -25.76
CA THR A 45 10.95 10.08 -26.66
C THR A 45 12.28 10.21 -25.89
N TYR A 46 12.21 10.37 -24.56
CA TYR A 46 13.38 10.38 -23.69
C TYR A 46 13.91 8.97 -23.38
N ILE A 47 13.11 7.92 -23.57
CA ILE A 47 13.47 6.54 -23.18
C ILE A 47 14.76 6.05 -23.88
N PRO A 48 14.88 6.04 -25.23
CA PRO A 48 16.12 5.62 -25.89
C PRO A 48 17.34 6.45 -25.49
N GLN A 49 17.14 7.74 -25.20
CA GLN A 49 18.22 8.65 -24.82
C GLN A 49 18.74 8.35 -23.42
N LEU A 50 17.83 8.11 -22.46
CA LEU A 50 18.17 7.70 -21.10
C LEU A 50 18.82 6.31 -21.08
N ILE A 51 18.31 5.36 -21.86
CA ILE A 51 18.92 4.03 -22.02
C ILE A 51 20.37 4.16 -22.53
N THR A 52 20.58 4.96 -23.58
CA THR A 52 21.91 5.20 -24.15
C THR A 52 22.85 5.83 -23.12
N PHE A 53 22.36 6.85 -22.40
CA PHE A 53 23.11 7.51 -21.36
C PHE A 53 23.49 6.57 -20.21
N ILE A 54 22.52 5.80 -19.68
CA ILE A 54 22.73 4.84 -18.58
C ILE A 54 23.80 3.80 -18.94
N ASN A 55 23.82 3.32 -20.19
CA ASN A 55 24.80 2.32 -20.63
C ASN A 55 26.23 2.88 -20.70
N ALA A 56 26.40 4.17 -20.96
CA ALA A 56 27.71 4.82 -21.09
C ALA A 56 28.20 5.51 -19.81
N GLU A 57 27.29 5.91 -18.92
CA GLU A 57 27.59 6.76 -17.77
C GLU A 57 28.33 5.99 -16.65
N LYS A 58 29.52 6.48 -16.30
CA LYS A 58 30.37 5.91 -15.25
C LYS A 58 30.06 6.51 -13.89
N ASN A 59 29.67 7.79 -13.82
CA ASN A 59 29.33 8.47 -12.59
C ASN A 59 28.04 7.88 -11.98
N LEU A 60 28.15 7.35 -10.76
CA LEU A 60 27.05 6.67 -10.08
C LEU A 60 25.85 7.60 -9.82
N ASP A 61 26.10 8.84 -9.40
CA ASP A 61 25.04 9.78 -9.06
C ASP A 61 24.25 10.23 -10.30
N ARG A 62 24.94 10.55 -11.40
CA ARG A 62 24.30 10.88 -12.67
C ARG A 62 23.47 9.70 -13.19
N ARG A 63 24.03 8.48 -13.13
CA ARG A 63 23.33 7.26 -13.57
C ARG A 63 22.12 6.96 -12.70
N LYS A 64 22.21 7.18 -11.38
CA LYS A 64 21.09 7.05 -10.43
C LYS A 64 19.93 7.97 -10.83
N TRP A 65 20.19 9.22 -11.17
CA TRP A 65 19.13 10.15 -11.57
C TRP A 65 18.54 9.82 -12.94
N ALA A 66 19.35 9.32 -13.87
CA ALA A 66 18.84 8.80 -15.13
C ALA A 66 17.90 7.59 -14.94
N TYR A 67 18.25 6.65 -14.04
CA TYR A 67 17.32 5.58 -13.65
C TYR A 67 16.04 6.13 -13.02
N PHE A 68 16.15 7.14 -12.17
CA PHE A 68 15.01 7.74 -11.51
C PHE A 68 14.02 8.33 -12.52
N ILE A 69 14.51 9.11 -13.47
CA ILE A 69 13.71 9.68 -14.55
C ILE A 69 13.08 8.56 -15.39
N LEU A 70 13.86 7.56 -15.80
CA LEU A 70 13.36 6.46 -16.61
C LEU A 70 12.27 5.65 -15.89
N GLY A 71 12.42 5.44 -14.58
CA GLY A 71 11.42 4.77 -13.74
C GLY A 71 10.09 5.50 -13.72
N HIS A 72 10.10 6.83 -13.54
CA HIS A 72 8.87 7.61 -13.54
C HIS A 72 8.23 7.72 -14.92
N ILE A 73 9.02 7.84 -15.99
CA ILE A 73 8.46 7.77 -17.35
C ILE A 73 7.80 6.39 -17.57
N ALA A 74 8.44 5.30 -17.15
CA ALA A 74 7.88 3.96 -17.27
C ALA A 74 6.59 3.78 -16.46
N GLU A 75 6.50 4.37 -15.26
CA GLU A 75 5.30 4.38 -14.43
C GLU A 75 4.16 5.21 -15.05
N ASN A 76 4.47 6.39 -15.59
CA ASN A 76 3.49 7.33 -16.14
C ASN A 76 2.97 6.91 -17.53
N THR A 77 3.72 6.10 -18.28
CA THR A 77 3.43 5.76 -19.70
C THR A 77 3.25 4.26 -19.99
N PRO A 78 3.04 3.44 -18.95
CA PRO A 78 3.23 1.97 -18.95
C PRO A 78 4.15 1.39 -20.05
N ASN A 79 5.35 1.95 -20.22
CA ASN A 79 6.22 1.59 -21.33
C ASN A 79 6.99 0.29 -21.05
N ARG A 80 6.71 -0.76 -21.86
CA ARG A 80 7.30 -2.09 -21.71
C ARG A 80 8.82 -2.12 -21.91
N GLU A 81 9.35 -1.38 -22.89
CA GLU A 81 10.80 -1.34 -23.17
C GLU A 81 11.57 -0.74 -21.97
N ALA A 82 11.10 0.39 -21.43
CA ALA A 82 11.71 1.01 -20.27
C ALA A 82 11.65 0.08 -19.04
N MET A 83 10.52 -0.58 -18.82
CA MET A 83 10.34 -1.54 -17.72
C MET A 83 11.31 -2.73 -17.85
N GLU A 84 11.36 -3.39 -19.01
CA GLU A 84 12.25 -4.53 -19.25
C GLU A 84 13.72 -4.11 -19.14
N PHE A 85 14.07 -2.93 -19.64
CA PHE A 85 15.40 -2.37 -19.47
C PHE A 85 15.74 -2.19 -17.98
N LEU A 86 14.89 -1.55 -17.19
CA LEU A 86 15.11 -1.35 -15.74
C LEU A 86 15.30 -2.67 -14.99
N ILE A 87 14.48 -3.69 -15.28
CA ILE A 87 14.63 -5.03 -14.71
C ILE A 87 15.99 -5.64 -15.08
N SER A 88 16.39 -5.56 -16.35
CA SER A 88 17.66 -6.15 -16.82
C SER A 88 18.88 -5.54 -16.10
N ARG A 89 18.80 -4.25 -15.74
CA ARG A 89 19.90 -3.48 -15.14
C ARG A 89 20.18 -3.86 -13.69
N ILE A 90 19.27 -4.54 -12.99
CA ILE A 90 19.48 -5.05 -11.62
C ILE A 90 20.68 -6.01 -11.56
N THR A 91 21.02 -6.72 -12.65
CA THR A 91 22.22 -7.61 -12.67
C THR A 91 23.52 -6.88 -12.99
N LYS A 92 23.46 -5.61 -13.41
CA LYS A 92 24.62 -4.85 -13.91
C LYS A 92 25.15 -3.85 -12.88
N GLU A 93 24.30 -3.37 -11.98
CA GLU A 93 24.71 -2.48 -10.90
C GLU A 93 25.22 -3.27 -9.69
N LYS A 94 26.20 -2.69 -8.98
CA LYS A 94 26.83 -3.31 -7.79
C LYS A 94 26.49 -2.58 -6.50
N ASP A 95 26.17 -1.29 -6.58
CA ASP A 95 25.87 -0.50 -5.39
C ASP A 95 24.54 -0.92 -4.78
N ARG A 96 24.57 -1.28 -3.50
CA ARG A 96 23.41 -1.81 -2.78
C ARG A 96 22.26 -0.80 -2.70
N TYR A 97 22.58 0.48 -2.51
CA TYR A 97 21.56 1.52 -2.34
C TYR A 97 20.91 1.87 -3.67
N LEU A 98 21.69 1.93 -4.75
CA LEU A 98 21.17 2.06 -6.10
C LEU A 98 20.25 0.88 -6.45
N LEU A 99 20.68 -0.36 -6.24
CA LEU A 99 19.86 -1.54 -6.49
C LEU A 99 18.54 -1.52 -5.71
N SER A 100 18.59 -1.17 -4.42
CA SER A 100 17.39 -1.03 -3.59
C SER A 100 16.46 0.03 -4.16
N SER A 101 16.99 1.19 -4.54
CA SER A 101 16.21 2.29 -5.13
C SER A 101 15.57 1.90 -6.46
N MET A 102 16.31 1.20 -7.33
CA MET A 102 15.79 0.72 -8.60
C MET A 102 14.67 -0.31 -8.40
N LEU A 103 14.86 -1.27 -7.50
CA LEU A 103 13.84 -2.26 -7.16
C LEU A 103 12.58 -1.62 -6.57
N ASP A 104 12.75 -0.61 -5.71
CA ASP A 104 11.64 0.16 -5.16
C ASP A 104 10.86 0.89 -6.27
N GLN A 105 11.53 1.41 -7.30
CA GLN A 105 10.86 1.98 -8.47
C GLN A 105 10.16 0.93 -9.32
N ILE A 106 10.80 -0.22 -9.56
CA ILE A 106 10.22 -1.35 -10.32
C ILE A 106 8.93 -1.89 -9.66
N ALA A 107 8.78 -1.75 -8.34
CA ALA A 107 7.55 -2.11 -7.63
C ALA A 107 6.31 -1.32 -8.08
N TYR A 108 6.50 -0.14 -8.68
CA TYR A 108 5.42 0.68 -9.22
C TYR A 108 5.08 0.42 -10.67
N LEU A 109 5.91 -0.34 -11.39
CA LEU A 109 5.71 -0.62 -12.81
C LEU A 109 4.74 -1.78 -13.01
N GLU A 110 3.82 -1.67 -13.96
CA GLU A 110 3.03 -2.79 -14.44
C GLU A 110 3.94 -3.78 -15.20
N LYS A 111 3.86 -5.06 -14.83
CA LYS A 111 4.60 -6.16 -15.46
C LYS A 111 3.59 -7.09 -16.15
N PRO A 112 3.27 -6.84 -17.44
CA PRO A 112 2.28 -7.62 -18.17
C PRO A 112 2.77 -9.06 -18.43
N ALA A 113 1.86 -9.91 -18.90
CA ALA A 113 2.19 -11.29 -19.24
C ALA A 113 3.34 -11.37 -20.26
N GLY A 114 4.23 -12.34 -20.06
CA GLY A 114 5.47 -12.54 -20.79
C GLY A 114 6.64 -11.68 -20.33
N THR A 115 6.57 -11.01 -19.16
CA THR A 115 7.72 -10.29 -18.59
C THR A 115 8.71 -11.28 -17.96
N ASP A 116 10.00 -11.19 -18.28
CA ASP A 116 11.03 -12.01 -17.62
C ASP A 116 11.31 -11.49 -16.20
N LEU A 117 10.91 -12.27 -15.20
CA LEU A 117 11.10 -11.95 -13.78
C LEU A 117 12.30 -12.63 -13.15
N THR A 118 13.10 -13.38 -13.91
CA THR A 118 14.22 -14.19 -13.39
C THR A 118 15.15 -13.37 -12.52
N VAL A 119 15.47 -12.15 -12.94
CA VAL A 119 16.35 -11.24 -12.22
C VAL A 119 15.74 -10.79 -10.88
N LEU A 120 14.44 -10.47 -10.85
CA LEU A 120 13.76 -10.07 -9.62
C LEU A 120 13.65 -11.25 -8.64
N ILE A 121 13.30 -12.43 -9.15
CA ILE A 121 13.22 -13.67 -8.36
C ILE A 121 14.58 -14.02 -7.75
N GLN A 122 15.67 -13.84 -8.49
CA GLN A 122 17.01 -14.04 -7.93
C GLN A 122 17.34 -13.00 -6.85
N ALA A 123 16.92 -11.74 -7.03
CA ALA A 123 17.14 -10.69 -6.03
C ALA A 123 16.35 -10.92 -4.73
N VAL A 124 15.18 -11.58 -4.79
CA VAL A 124 14.42 -12.04 -3.58
C VAL A 124 15.25 -13.00 -2.73
N LYS A 125 16.23 -13.71 -3.29
CA LYS A 125 17.11 -14.63 -2.56
C LYS A 125 18.35 -13.95 -1.97
N SER A 126 18.46 -12.63 -2.06
CA SER A 126 19.64 -11.89 -1.59
C SER A 126 19.82 -11.95 -0.07
N ASN A 127 21.06 -12.12 0.38
CA ASN A 127 21.44 -11.99 1.79
C ASN A 127 21.34 -10.54 2.28
N ALA A 128 21.51 -9.57 1.38
CA ALA A 128 21.32 -8.15 1.72
C ALA A 128 19.83 -7.86 1.86
N TRP A 129 19.39 -7.62 3.10
CA TRP A 129 17.98 -7.43 3.41
C TRP A 129 17.33 -6.29 2.62
N GLN A 130 18.06 -5.20 2.33
CA GLN A 130 17.55 -4.10 1.52
C GLN A 130 17.19 -4.54 0.10
N ILE A 131 18.06 -5.32 -0.54
CA ILE A 131 17.84 -5.83 -1.90
C ILE A 131 16.70 -6.84 -1.88
N ARG A 132 16.74 -7.81 -0.96
CA ARG A 132 15.71 -8.83 -0.84
C ARG A 132 14.31 -8.23 -0.64
N GLN A 133 14.17 -7.31 0.31
CA GLN A 133 12.88 -6.69 0.60
C GLN A 133 12.38 -5.81 -0.54
N SER A 134 13.28 -5.06 -1.19
CA SER A 134 12.91 -4.27 -2.37
C SER A 134 12.53 -5.17 -3.55
N ALA A 135 13.18 -6.31 -3.73
CA ALA A 135 12.83 -7.29 -4.75
C ALA A 135 11.48 -7.97 -4.49
N ILE A 136 11.15 -8.28 -3.23
CA ILE A 136 9.82 -8.79 -2.85
C ILE A 136 8.75 -7.77 -3.26
N LYS A 137 8.95 -6.48 -2.95
CA LYS A 137 8.04 -5.41 -3.39
C LYS A 137 8.00 -5.31 -4.92
N ALA A 138 9.13 -5.45 -5.60
CA ALA A 138 9.25 -5.35 -7.06
C ALA A 138 8.43 -6.41 -7.82
N LEU A 139 8.08 -7.53 -7.19
CA LEU A 139 7.18 -8.54 -7.76
C LEU A 139 5.69 -8.13 -7.75
N SER A 140 5.32 -7.03 -7.09
CA SER A 140 3.96 -6.46 -7.14
C SER A 140 3.57 -6.06 -8.56
N ARG A 141 2.27 -5.93 -8.85
CA ARG A 141 1.77 -5.51 -10.18
C ARG A 141 2.29 -6.38 -11.32
N SER A 142 2.42 -7.68 -11.08
CA SER A 142 2.82 -8.66 -12.08
C SER A 142 1.64 -9.52 -12.49
N ALA A 143 1.49 -9.74 -13.80
CA ALA A 143 0.56 -10.73 -14.35
C ALA A 143 1.15 -12.16 -14.37
N GLU A 144 2.44 -12.31 -14.08
CA GLU A 144 3.11 -13.61 -14.10
C GLU A 144 2.81 -14.44 -12.86
N LYS A 145 2.31 -15.66 -13.07
CA LYS A 145 2.06 -16.64 -11.99
C LYS A 145 3.33 -17.01 -11.21
N THR A 146 4.50 -16.89 -11.83
CA THR A 146 5.79 -17.10 -11.17
C THR A 146 6.03 -16.07 -10.06
N ALA A 147 5.56 -14.83 -10.22
CA ALA A 147 5.63 -13.82 -9.15
C ALA A 147 4.81 -14.25 -7.93
N GLU A 148 3.54 -14.64 -8.12
CA GLU A 148 2.68 -15.15 -7.05
C GLU A 148 3.33 -16.36 -6.36
N THR A 149 3.85 -17.32 -7.14
CA THR A 149 4.50 -18.52 -6.61
C THR A 149 5.72 -18.17 -5.75
N THR A 150 6.57 -17.25 -6.19
CA THR A 150 7.73 -16.77 -5.42
C THR A 150 7.31 -16.03 -4.15
N LEU A 151 6.26 -15.21 -4.20
CA LEU A 151 5.75 -14.51 -3.00
C LEU A 151 5.17 -15.51 -1.97
N LEU A 152 4.51 -16.57 -2.43
CA LEU A 152 4.05 -17.65 -1.56
C LEU A 152 5.22 -18.44 -0.95
N GLU A 153 6.31 -18.66 -1.70
CA GLU A 153 7.54 -19.25 -1.16
C GLU A 153 8.11 -18.37 -0.04
N VAL A 154 8.16 -17.05 -0.22
CA VAL A 154 8.58 -16.09 0.83
C VAL A 154 7.71 -16.21 2.08
N ILE A 155 6.38 -16.26 1.92
CA ILE A 155 5.45 -16.44 3.06
C ILE A 155 5.72 -17.74 3.83
N ASN A 156 6.00 -18.82 3.12
CA ASN A 156 6.16 -20.14 3.73
C ASN A 156 7.55 -20.37 4.37
N THR A 157 8.57 -19.63 3.94
CA THR A 157 9.97 -19.91 4.30
C THR A 157 10.64 -18.81 5.10
N SER A 158 10.22 -17.55 4.96
CA SER A 158 10.89 -16.43 5.61
C SER A 158 10.54 -16.34 7.10
N LYS A 159 11.57 -16.03 7.90
CA LYS A 159 11.45 -15.70 9.32
C LYS A 159 11.43 -14.19 9.57
N SER A 160 11.64 -13.39 8.52
CA SER A 160 11.66 -11.92 8.60
C SER A 160 10.24 -11.39 8.51
N GLU A 161 9.81 -10.69 9.55
CA GLU A 161 8.48 -10.09 9.65
C GLU A 161 8.26 -9.06 8.52
N TYR A 162 9.32 -8.35 8.13
CA TYR A 162 9.30 -7.43 6.98
C TYR A 162 9.14 -8.13 5.64
N ASP A 163 9.78 -9.29 5.45
CA ASP A 163 9.64 -10.06 4.21
C ASP A 163 8.19 -10.54 4.05
N LEU A 164 7.56 -11.00 5.15
CA LEU A 164 6.14 -11.37 5.19
C LEU A 164 5.24 -10.17 4.90
N ILE A 165 5.48 -9.01 5.53
CA ILE A 165 4.72 -7.78 5.30
C ILE A 165 4.76 -7.36 3.84
N TYR A 166 5.94 -7.36 3.22
CA TYR A 166 6.09 -6.99 1.82
C TYR A 166 5.49 -8.03 0.87
N ALA A 167 5.61 -9.32 1.18
CA ALA A 167 5.00 -10.38 0.37
C ALA A 167 3.47 -10.30 0.41
N ASN A 168 2.88 -10.13 1.61
CA ASN A 168 1.45 -9.90 1.78
C ASN A 168 0.97 -8.70 0.97
N THR A 169 1.71 -7.59 1.04
CA THR A 169 1.38 -6.36 0.32
C THR A 169 1.44 -6.56 -1.19
N ALA A 170 2.46 -7.23 -1.70
CA ALA A 170 2.61 -7.55 -3.12
C ALA A 170 1.48 -8.47 -3.62
N LEU A 171 1.15 -9.53 -2.87
CA LEU A 171 0.01 -10.40 -3.16
C LEU A 171 -1.32 -9.66 -3.11
N SER A 172 -1.47 -8.64 -2.26
CA SER A 172 -2.68 -7.80 -2.25
C SER A 172 -2.94 -7.06 -3.57
N THR A 173 -1.91 -6.91 -4.42
CA THR A 173 -2.01 -6.23 -5.72
C THR A 173 -2.01 -7.18 -6.92
N SER A 174 -1.38 -8.34 -6.81
CA SER A 174 -1.10 -9.24 -7.93
C SER A 174 -1.38 -10.72 -7.66
N GLY A 175 -1.76 -11.05 -6.42
CA GLY A 175 -2.13 -12.41 -6.05
C GLY A 175 -3.52 -12.78 -6.57
N SER A 176 -3.86 -14.06 -6.42
CA SER A 176 -5.16 -14.62 -6.74
C SER A 176 -5.79 -15.28 -5.52
N ALA A 177 -6.99 -15.85 -5.68
CA ALA A 177 -7.61 -16.67 -4.63
C ALA A 177 -6.70 -17.84 -4.17
N ALA A 178 -5.76 -18.29 -5.01
CA ALA A 178 -4.77 -19.32 -4.65
C ALA A 178 -3.85 -18.89 -3.51
N SER A 179 -3.69 -17.59 -3.26
CA SER A 179 -2.89 -17.05 -2.16
C SER A 179 -3.59 -17.10 -0.80
N LEU A 180 -4.92 -17.24 -0.77
CA LEU A 180 -5.72 -17.14 0.46
C LEU A 180 -5.30 -18.15 1.53
N PRO A 181 -5.05 -19.45 1.24
CA PRO A 181 -4.64 -20.40 2.28
C PRO A 181 -3.34 -20.02 3.00
N ALA A 182 -2.37 -19.45 2.30
CA ALA A 182 -1.11 -19.02 2.90
C ALA A 182 -1.31 -17.75 3.74
N LEU A 183 -2.08 -16.78 3.23
CA LEU A 183 -2.40 -15.55 3.95
C LEU A 183 -3.20 -15.80 5.23
N ILE A 184 -4.15 -16.74 5.21
CA ILE A 184 -4.98 -17.09 6.37
C ILE A 184 -4.13 -17.62 7.53
N LYS A 185 -3.11 -18.45 7.23
CA LYS A 185 -2.17 -18.94 8.27
C LYS A 185 -1.45 -17.80 9.00
N LEU A 186 -1.24 -16.66 8.32
CA LEU A 186 -0.58 -15.50 8.93
C LEU A 186 -1.48 -14.70 9.87
N LEU A 187 -2.79 -14.97 9.94
CA LEU A 187 -3.70 -14.27 10.87
C LEU A 187 -3.40 -14.58 12.34
N ASP A 188 -2.78 -15.72 12.62
CA ASP A 188 -2.35 -16.13 13.96
C ASP A 188 -0.93 -15.65 14.32
N HIS A 189 -0.28 -14.91 13.42
CA HIS A 189 1.09 -14.45 13.65
C HIS A 189 1.16 -13.50 14.87
N LYS A 190 2.27 -13.58 15.62
CA LYS A 190 2.47 -12.79 16.85
C LYS A 190 2.46 -11.28 16.59
N LYS A 191 3.07 -10.84 15.49
CA LYS A 191 3.14 -9.41 15.10
C LYS A 191 1.89 -8.94 14.40
N GLN A 192 1.35 -7.84 14.90
CA GLN A 192 0.14 -7.22 14.36
C GLN A 192 0.31 -6.73 12.92
N ASP A 193 1.48 -6.23 12.53
CA ASP A 193 1.70 -5.74 11.16
C ASP A 193 1.64 -6.88 10.12
N VAL A 194 2.14 -8.06 10.48
CA VAL A 194 2.03 -9.26 9.64
C VAL A 194 0.56 -9.69 9.52
N THR A 195 -0.16 -9.77 10.65
CA THR A 195 -1.58 -10.16 10.61
C THR A 195 -2.44 -9.12 9.89
N GLY A 196 -2.08 -7.83 9.99
CA GLY A 196 -2.82 -6.72 9.38
C GLY A 196 -2.65 -6.66 7.87
N THR A 197 -1.42 -6.84 7.38
CA THR A 197 -1.12 -6.92 5.95
C THR A 197 -1.71 -8.18 5.32
N ALA A 198 -1.67 -9.31 6.04
CA ALA A 198 -2.34 -10.55 5.60
C ALA A 198 -3.86 -10.37 5.49
N LEU A 199 -4.52 -9.82 6.52
CA LEU A 199 -5.97 -9.60 6.49
C LEU A 199 -6.38 -8.61 5.40
N SER A 200 -5.56 -7.58 5.14
CA SER A 200 -5.77 -6.63 4.04
C SER A 200 -5.67 -7.31 2.67
N ALA A 201 -4.68 -8.18 2.47
CA ALA A 201 -4.55 -8.98 1.26
C ALA A 201 -5.73 -9.94 1.08
N ILE A 202 -6.16 -10.62 2.15
CA ILE A 202 -7.36 -11.47 2.13
C ILE A 202 -8.58 -10.66 1.72
N LEU A 203 -8.80 -9.47 2.28
CA LEU A 203 -9.94 -8.60 1.92
C LEU A 203 -9.99 -8.23 0.43
N LYS A 204 -8.82 -8.04 -0.19
CA LYS A 204 -8.74 -7.75 -1.63
C LYS A 204 -8.97 -8.98 -2.51
N LEU A 205 -8.47 -10.14 -2.08
CA LEU A 205 -8.45 -11.38 -2.89
C LEU A 205 -9.63 -12.32 -2.66
N SER A 206 -10.35 -12.15 -1.55
CA SER A 206 -11.50 -13.00 -1.18
C SER A 206 -12.78 -12.57 -1.89
N ASP A 207 -13.81 -13.40 -1.73
CA ASP A 207 -15.20 -13.13 -2.11
C ASP A 207 -16.13 -13.28 -0.88
N ALA A 208 -17.45 -13.22 -1.12
CA ALA A 208 -18.45 -13.27 -0.07
C ALA A 208 -18.43 -14.56 0.79
N SER A 209 -17.85 -15.67 0.31
CA SER A 209 -17.71 -16.90 1.09
C SER A 209 -16.80 -16.74 2.32
N TYR A 210 -16.00 -15.67 2.36
CA TYR A 210 -15.11 -15.36 3.48
C TYR A 210 -15.75 -14.48 4.56
N LEU A 211 -17.04 -14.18 4.48
CA LEU A 211 -17.73 -13.33 5.46
C LEU A 211 -17.50 -13.81 6.90
N ASP A 212 -17.60 -15.11 7.16
CA ASP A 212 -17.42 -15.66 8.51
C ASP A 212 -16.00 -15.48 9.05
N LEU A 213 -14.98 -15.52 8.17
CA LEU A 213 -13.61 -15.19 8.56
C LEU A 213 -13.54 -13.74 9.05
N PHE A 214 -14.14 -12.80 8.33
CA PHE A 214 -14.15 -11.39 8.73
C PHE A 214 -14.95 -11.15 10.01
N ARG A 215 -16.08 -11.83 10.20
CA ARG A 215 -16.84 -11.78 11.46
C ARG A 215 -16.01 -12.30 12.63
N ALA A 216 -15.31 -13.41 12.47
CA ALA A 216 -14.41 -13.94 13.48
C ALA A 216 -13.25 -12.97 13.81
N GLN A 217 -12.66 -12.35 12.80
CA GLN A 217 -11.60 -11.34 12.97
C GLN A 217 -12.11 -10.03 13.58
N LEU A 218 -13.36 -9.64 13.34
CA LEU A 218 -13.97 -8.47 13.97
C LEU A 218 -14.20 -8.70 15.47
N GLU A 219 -14.59 -9.93 15.83
CA GLU A 219 -14.84 -10.31 17.22
C GLU A 219 -13.53 -10.48 18.01
N LYS A 220 -12.61 -11.30 17.50
CA LYS A 220 -11.43 -11.78 18.25
C LYS A 220 -10.08 -11.34 17.66
N GLY A 221 -10.05 -10.87 16.42
CA GLY A 221 -8.83 -10.50 15.71
C GLY A 221 -8.18 -9.22 16.22
N LYS A 222 -6.90 -9.04 15.87
CA LYS A 222 -6.10 -7.85 16.21
C LYS A 222 -6.45 -6.64 15.33
N ASN A 223 -6.86 -6.88 14.08
CA ASN A 223 -7.04 -5.84 13.05
C ASN A 223 -8.52 -5.60 12.75
N LYS A 224 -9.26 -5.19 13.78
CA LYS A 224 -10.72 -5.07 13.74
C LYS A 224 -11.25 -4.07 12.71
N PHE A 225 -10.51 -2.99 12.43
CA PHE A 225 -10.93 -2.02 11.41
C PHE A 225 -10.90 -2.64 10.00
N THR A 226 -9.87 -3.41 9.65
CA THR A 226 -9.84 -4.16 8.38
C THR A 226 -10.92 -5.25 8.36
N ALA A 227 -11.14 -5.93 9.48
CA ALA A 227 -12.20 -6.93 9.59
C ALA A 227 -13.59 -6.33 9.37
N LEU A 228 -13.85 -5.14 9.91
CA LEU A 228 -15.08 -4.38 9.72
C LEU A 228 -15.35 -4.13 8.23
N TYR A 229 -14.32 -3.72 7.46
CA TYR A 229 -14.47 -3.54 6.02
C TYR A 229 -14.86 -4.83 5.31
N GLY A 230 -14.31 -5.98 5.70
CA GLY A 230 -14.73 -7.27 5.14
C GLY A 230 -16.16 -7.65 5.50
N VAL A 231 -16.56 -7.42 6.75
CA VAL A 231 -17.96 -7.64 7.19
C VAL A 231 -18.92 -6.75 6.41
N ILE A 232 -18.59 -5.49 6.16
CA ILE A 232 -19.41 -4.56 5.38
C ILE A 232 -19.41 -4.89 3.88
N LYS A 233 -18.26 -5.28 3.33
CA LYS A 233 -18.11 -5.58 1.90
C LYS A 233 -18.93 -6.82 1.48
N TYR A 234 -19.00 -7.82 2.36
CA TYR A 234 -19.63 -9.11 2.05
C TYR A 234 -20.92 -9.37 2.81
N GLY A 235 -21.23 -8.58 3.83
CA GLY A 235 -22.43 -8.70 4.64
C GLY A 235 -23.58 -7.87 4.10
N ASP A 236 -24.78 -8.30 4.44
CA ASP A 236 -26.03 -7.58 4.27
C ASP A 236 -26.66 -7.32 5.66
N GLU A 237 -27.98 -7.32 5.75
CA GLU A 237 -28.68 -7.18 7.03
C GLU A 237 -28.22 -8.15 8.13
N GLN A 238 -27.76 -9.36 7.77
CA GLN A 238 -27.36 -10.38 8.76
C GLN A 238 -26.16 -9.98 9.64
N VAL A 239 -25.38 -8.97 9.23
CA VAL A 239 -24.20 -8.51 9.99
C VAL A 239 -24.50 -7.32 10.91
N VAL A 240 -25.72 -6.76 10.85
CA VAL A 240 -26.16 -5.65 11.73
C VAL A 240 -25.83 -5.92 13.21
N PRO A 241 -26.09 -7.11 13.78
CA PRO A 241 -25.75 -7.38 15.19
C PRO A 241 -24.25 -7.28 15.48
N ASP A 242 -23.39 -7.68 14.55
CA ASP A 242 -21.92 -7.62 14.71
C ASP A 242 -21.42 -6.18 14.70
N LEU A 243 -21.97 -5.35 13.81
CA LEU A 243 -21.63 -3.92 13.73
C LEU A 243 -22.10 -3.16 14.97
N ILE A 244 -23.33 -3.41 15.44
CA ILE A 244 -23.85 -2.80 16.68
C ILE A 244 -22.96 -3.19 17.87
N ARG A 245 -22.59 -4.47 17.99
CA ARG A 245 -21.71 -4.96 19.04
C ARG A 245 -20.36 -4.24 18.98
N ARG A 246 -19.77 -4.12 17.80
CA ARG A 246 -18.48 -3.44 17.60
C ARG A 246 -18.53 -1.97 17.99
N VAL A 247 -19.55 -1.23 17.56
CA VAL A 247 -19.71 0.18 17.93
C VAL A 247 -19.86 0.33 19.44
N LYS A 248 -20.67 -0.52 20.09
CA LYS A 248 -20.80 -0.53 21.56
C LYS A 248 -19.47 -0.78 22.27
N GLN A 249 -18.61 -1.67 21.75
CA GLN A 249 -17.25 -1.87 22.28
C GLN A 249 -16.38 -0.62 22.12
N LEU A 250 -16.45 0.06 20.97
CA LEU A 250 -15.68 1.30 20.71
C LEU A 250 -16.07 2.46 21.63
N VAL A 251 -17.33 2.51 22.07
CA VAL A 251 -17.84 3.51 23.04
C VAL A 251 -18.01 2.94 24.46
N ALA A 252 -17.34 1.83 24.79
CA ALA A 252 -17.32 1.32 26.15
C ALA A 252 -16.48 2.24 27.06
N LYS A 253 -15.41 2.83 26.52
CA LYS A 253 -14.48 3.75 27.19
C LYS A 253 -13.91 4.75 26.19
N GLN A 254 -13.26 5.81 26.67
CA GLN A 254 -12.57 6.76 25.81
C GLN A 254 -11.47 6.05 25.01
N ARG A 255 -11.46 6.26 23.68
CA ARG A 255 -10.41 5.74 22.80
C ARG A 255 -9.20 6.67 22.88
N ALA A 256 -7.99 6.09 22.93
CA ALA A 256 -6.75 6.85 23.02
C ALA A 256 -6.32 7.49 21.68
N ILE A 257 -6.75 6.89 20.57
CA ILE A 257 -6.36 7.30 19.21
C ILE A 257 -7.63 7.41 18.36
N GLU A 258 -7.76 8.51 17.62
CA GLU A 258 -8.72 8.63 16.53
C GLU A 258 -8.14 7.93 15.30
N ALA A 259 -8.43 6.63 15.17
CA ALA A 259 -8.02 5.87 14.00
C ALA A 259 -8.91 6.23 12.80
N ILE A 260 -8.29 6.78 11.75
CA ILE A 260 -8.96 7.25 10.54
C ILE A 260 -8.51 6.38 9.37
N SER A 261 -9.46 5.93 8.56
CA SER A 261 -9.20 5.23 7.30
C SER A 261 -8.65 6.17 6.23
N THR A 262 -8.14 5.61 5.12
CA THR A 262 -7.72 6.39 3.95
C THR A 262 -8.81 7.30 3.39
N GLY A 263 -10.09 6.94 3.59
CA GLY A 263 -11.25 7.75 3.21
C GLY A 263 -11.64 8.85 4.22
N GLY A 264 -10.81 9.11 5.24
CA GLY A 264 -11.09 10.17 6.23
C GLY A 264 -12.16 9.81 7.25
N LYS A 265 -12.54 8.53 7.38
CA LYS A 265 -13.63 8.07 8.26
C LYS A 265 -13.11 7.23 9.42
N THR A 266 -13.68 7.42 10.61
CA THR A 266 -13.42 6.56 11.78
C THR A 266 -14.13 5.22 11.63
N GLU A 267 -13.71 4.24 12.43
CA GLU A 267 -14.35 2.91 12.47
C GLU A 267 -15.85 2.98 12.83
N ILE A 268 -16.24 3.91 13.72
CA ILE A 268 -17.66 4.13 14.05
C ILE A 268 -18.41 4.69 12.84
N ILE A 269 -17.88 5.71 12.16
CA ILE A 269 -18.54 6.29 10.98
C ILE A 269 -18.75 5.22 9.91
N VAL A 270 -17.74 4.41 9.62
CA VAL A 270 -17.83 3.32 8.64
C VAL A 270 -18.93 2.32 9.02
N ALA A 271 -19.01 1.91 10.29
CA ALA A 271 -20.08 1.03 10.74
C ALA A 271 -21.47 1.68 10.64
N LEU A 272 -21.60 2.96 11.01
CA LEU A 272 -22.87 3.69 10.99
C LEU A 272 -23.39 3.94 9.56
N GLU A 273 -22.50 4.18 8.59
CA GLU A 273 -22.86 4.33 7.17
C GLU A 273 -23.46 3.06 6.56
N PHE A 274 -23.07 1.90 7.05
CA PHE A 274 -23.74 0.65 6.71
C PHE A 274 -25.08 0.54 7.46
N LEU A 275 -25.06 0.70 8.78
CA LEU A 275 -26.24 0.51 9.63
C LEU A 275 -27.42 1.43 9.26
N VAL A 276 -27.16 2.66 8.81
CA VAL A 276 -28.21 3.61 8.44
C VAL A 276 -29.08 3.10 7.27
N GLN A 277 -28.56 2.20 6.44
CA GLN A 277 -29.28 1.61 5.31
C GLN A 277 -30.32 0.56 5.75
N HIS A 278 -30.23 0.08 7.01
CA HIS A 278 -31.06 -1.01 7.55
C HIS A 278 -31.93 -0.58 8.74
N VAL A 279 -32.11 0.73 8.97
CA VAL A 279 -32.85 1.26 10.13
C VAL A 279 -34.30 0.78 10.15
N SER A 280 -34.97 0.78 9.00
CA SER A 280 -36.39 0.43 8.89
C SER A 280 -36.70 -1.00 9.33
N SER A 281 -35.75 -1.92 9.15
CA SER A 281 -35.91 -3.33 9.49
C SER A 281 -35.28 -3.71 10.83
N ASN A 282 -34.49 -2.83 11.45
CA ASN A 282 -33.75 -3.12 12.68
C ASN A 282 -33.91 -2.02 13.76
N PRO A 283 -34.89 -2.15 14.68
CA PRO A 283 -35.10 -1.20 15.77
C PRO A 283 -33.88 -0.99 16.69
N GLU A 284 -33.00 -1.99 16.80
CA GLU A 284 -31.76 -1.90 17.58
C GLU A 284 -30.79 -0.84 17.04
N ILE A 285 -30.86 -0.51 15.75
CA ILE A 285 -30.04 0.55 15.15
C ILE A 285 -30.48 1.92 15.68
N LYS A 286 -31.79 2.16 15.82
CA LYS A 286 -32.32 3.39 16.44
C LYS A 286 -31.89 3.51 17.90
N LYS A 287 -31.95 2.41 18.67
CA LYS A 287 -31.45 2.37 20.05
C LYS A 287 -29.95 2.67 20.14
N LEU A 288 -29.15 2.17 19.19
CA LEU A 288 -27.73 2.50 19.11
C LEU A 288 -27.53 3.99 18.82
N TYR A 289 -28.25 4.57 17.86
CA TYR A 289 -28.20 5.99 17.55
C TYR A 289 -28.55 6.86 18.78
N GLU A 290 -29.62 6.53 19.50
CA GLU A 290 -30.03 7.22 20.74
C GLU A 290 -28.96 7.11 21.83
N LEU A 291 -28.35 5.93 21.99
CA LEU A 291 -27.25 5.71 22.93
C LEU A 291 -26.05 6.61 22.62
N LEU A 292 -25.65 6.69 21.34
CA LEU A 292 -24.53 7.50 20.86
C LEU A 292 -24.82 9.00 20.94
N SER A 293 -26.05 9.42 20.64
CA SER A 293 -26.46 10.83 20.70
C SER A 293 -26.67 11.33 22.13
N GLY A 294 -26.97 10.42 23.07
CA GLY A 294 -27.15 10.71 24.49
C GLY A 294 -25.97 10.27 25.34
N LYS A 295 -26.14 9.15 26.05
CA LYS A 295 -25.23 8.70 27.14
C LYS A 295 -23.78 8.50 26.70
N LYS A 296 -23.53 8.18 25.43
CA LYS A 296 -22.18 7.91 24.89
C LYS A 296 -21.60 9.05 24.05
N ASN A 297 -22.30 10.19 23.95
CA ASN A 297 -21.88 11.31 23.11
C ASN A 297 -20.49 11.86 23.49
N GLY A 298 -20.18 11.89 24.80
CA GLY A 298 -18.88 12.34 25.31
C GLY A 298 -17.69 11.45 24.93
N LEU A 299 -17.92 10.24 24.40
CA LEU A 299 -16.87 9.30 23.96
C LEU A 299 -16.62 9.34 22.45
N LEU A 300 -17.34 10.21 21.74
CA LEU A 300 -17.26 10.39 20.30
C LEU A 300 -16.30 11.52 19.94
N TRP A 301 -15.60 11.34 18.84
CA TRP A 301 -14.85 12.42 18.20
C TRP A 301 -15.80 13.41 17.53
N ASP A 302 -15.33 14.62 17.26
CA ASP A 302 -16.18 15.67 16.67
C ASP A 302 -16.63 15.29 15.25
N SER A 303 -15.80 14.55 14.52
CA SER A 303 -16.13 13.91 13.24
C SER A 303 -17.36 13.00 13.34
N GLU A 304 -17.41 12.15 14.37
CA GLU A 304 -18.49 11.20 14.65
C GLU A 304 -19.76 11.90 15.12
N LYS A 305 -19.64 12.93 15.99
CA LYS A 305 -20.78 13.75 16.43
C LYS A 305 -21.42 14.49 15.24
N LYS A 306 -20.58 15.06 14.37
CA LYS A 306 -21.03 15.75 13.14
C LYS A 306 -21.77 14.78 12.23
N TRP A 307 -21.27 13.55 12.09
CA TRP A 307 -21.97 12.52 11.33
C TRP A 307 -23.38 12.25 11.92
N LEU A 308 -23.49 12.00 13.22
CA LEU A 308 -24.80 11.74 13.88
C LEU A 308 -25.79 12.88 13.65
N GLN A 309 -25.35 14.14 13.77
CA GLN A 309 -26.21 15.30 13.53
C GLN A 309 -26.69 15.39 12.08
N THR A 310 -25.81 15.08 11.12
CA THR A 310 -26.11 15.13 9.68
C THR A 310 -27.14 14.07 9.30
N PHE A 311 -26.97 12.85 9.79
CA PHE A 311 -27.81 11.70 9.42
C PHE A 311 -28.99 11.44 10.36
N ARG A 312 -29.28 12.34 11.32
CA ARG A 312 -30.35 12.19 12.32
C ARG A 312 -31.74 11.89 11.76
N HIS A 313 -32.03 12.32 10.53
CA HIS A 313 -33.34 12.18 9.91
C HIS A 313 -33.68 10.73 9.55
N HIS A 314 -32.68 9.86 9.35
CA HIS A 314 -32.88 8.43 9.11
C HIS A 314 -33.36 7.67 10.35
N PHE A 315 -33.21 8.24 11.55
CA PHE A 315 -33.53 7.57 12.81
C PHE A 315 -34.80 8.12 13.47
N LYS A 316 -35.55 9.01 12.80
CA LYS A 316 -36.81 9.55 13.29
C LYS A 316 -37.93 8.52 13.23
#